data_AF-A0A971JEA0-F1
#
_entry.id   AF-A0A971JEA0-F1
#
_cell.length_a   1.000
_cell.length_b   1.000
_cell.length_c   1.000
_cell.angle_alpha   90.00
_cell.angle_beta   90.00
_cell.angle_gamma   90.00
#
_symmetry.space_group_name_H-M   'P 1'
#
loop_
_entity.id
_entity.type
_entity.pdbx_description
1 polymer ?
#
loop_
_entity_poly.entity_id
_entity_poly.type
_entity_poly.pdbx_seq_one_letter_code
_entity_poly.pdbx_strand_id
1 'polypeptide(L)'
;MRIAVVDGQGGGIGKAIVENLRAELGKSVEIIALGTNVLATSAMLKAGADEGATGENAIVFNSDKVQIIIGAIGIVAANSMMGELTPAMARAIAESPAKKMLIPTNRCNIQITGVKNTTLPQHIDEAVSLVKDCL
;
A
#
# COMPACT_ATOMS: atom_id res chain seq x y z
N MET A 1 -5.12 -9.15 12.59
CA MET A 1 -5.48 -8.61 11.26
C MET A 1 -4.23 -8.60 10.39
N ARG A 2 -4.35 -8.95 9.11
CA ARG A 2 -3.26 -8.95 8.12
C ARG A 2 -3.46 -7.82 7.12
N ILE A 3 -2.42 -7.01 6.96
CA ILE A 3 -2.42 -5.78 6.15
C ILE A 3 -1.36 -5.93 5.06
N ALA A 4 -1.74 -5.78 3.80
CA ALA A 4 -0.80 -5.59 2.72
C ALA A 4 -0.47 -4.11 2.55
N VAL A 5 0.82 -3.76 2.61
CA VAL A 5 1.30 -2.47 2.13
C VAL A 5 1.85 -2.70 0.72
N VAL A 6 1.25 -2.05 -0.27
CA VAL A 6 1.66 -2.14 -1.67
C VAL A 6 2.39 -0.87 -2.07
N ASP A 7 3.58 -1.01 -2.62
CA ASP A 7 4.35 0.12 -3.17
C ASP A 7 5.19 -0.28 -4.37
N GLY A 8 5.64 0.70 -5.13
CA GLY A 8 6.60 0.55 -6.22
C GLY A 8 7.68 1.61 -6.15
N GLN A 9 8.12 2.14 -7.29
CA GLN A 9 9.06 3.28 -7.44
C GLN A 9 9.76 3.76 -6.16
N GLY A 10 10.91 3.15 -5.85
CA GLY A 10 11.77 3.56 -4.73
C GLY A 10 11.28 3.22 -3.32
N GLY A 11 10.03 2.78 -3.13
CA GLY A 11 9.51 2.27 -1.85
C GLY A 11 9.23 3.32 -0.78
N GLY A 12 9.29 4.61 -1.12
CA GLY A 12 9.28 5.70 -0.14
C GLY A 12 7.94 5.83 0.60
N ILE A 13 6.83 5.65 -0.10
CA ILE A 13 5.48 5.80 0.49
C ILE A 13 5.15 4.58 1.33
N GLY A 14 5.40 3.38 0.80
CA GLY A 14 5.21 2.11 1.50
C GLY A 14 6.05 2.05 2.77
N LYS A 15 7.33 2.47 2.70
CA LYS A 15 8.19 2.60 3.88
C LYS A 15 7.55 3.46 4.96
N ALA A 16 7.10 4.68 4.61
CA ALA A 16 6.49 5.61 5.55
C ALA A 16 5.18 5.05 6.14
N ILE A 17 4.36 4.36 5.34
CA ILE A 17 3.14 3.69 5.82
C ILE A 17 3.50 2.61 6.85
N VAL A 18 4.49 1.75 6.57
CA VAL A 18 4.92 0.70 7.50
C VAL A 18 5.43 1.29 8.81
N GLU A 19 6.26 2.34 8.76
CA GLU A 19 6.77 3.03 9.95
C GLU A 19 5.62 3.56 10.83
N ASN A 20 4.62 4.21 10.22
CA ASN A 20 3.47 4.73 10.94
C ASN A 20 2.56 3.63 11.51
N LEU A 21 2.28 2.58 10.74
CA LEU A 21 1.53 1.41 11.23
C LEU A 21 2.23 0.77 12.43
N ARG A 22 3.56 0.67 12.42
CA ARG A 22 4.34 0.14 13.54
C ARG A 22 4.35 1.05 14.74
N ALA A 23 4.46 2.35 14.54
CA ALA A 23 4.39 3.32 15.63
C ALA A 23 3.04 3.27 16.35
N GLU A 24 1.94 3.18 15.60
CA GLU A 24 0.58 3.25 16.15
C GLU A 24 0.03 1.91 16.64
N LEU A 25 0.35 0.81 15.96
CA LEU A 25 -0.29 -0.49 16.19
C LEU A 25 0.69 -1.55 16.73
N GLY A 26 1.99 -1.28 16.70
CA GLY A 26 3.02 -2.22 17.13
C GLY A 26 2.91 -3.57 16.42
N LYS A 27 2.90 -4.66 17.22
CA LYS A 27 2.79 -6.06 16.74
C LYS A 27 1.36 -6.62 16.80
N SER A 28 0.35 -5.78 17.03
CA SER A 28 -1.05 -6.23 17.05
C SER A 28 -1.58 -6.64 15.67
N VAL A 29 -0.90 -6.20 14.61
CA VAL A 29 -1.21 -6.51 13.21
C VAL A 29 0.00 -7.12 12.51
N GLU A 30 -0.29 -8.01 11.57
CA GLU A 30 0.70 -8.56 10.66
C GLU A 30 0.75 -7.70 9.39
N ILE A 31 1.95 -7.30 8.98
CA ILE A 31 2.18 -6.45 7.81
C ILE A 31 2.97 -7.24 6.77
N ILE A 32 2.38 -7.45 5.60
CA ILE A 32 3.06 -7.99 4.42
C ILE A 32 3.42 -6.85 3.46
N ALA A 33 4.70 -6.71 3.17
CA ALA A 33 5.24 -5.79 2.18
C ALA A 33 5.13 -6.40 0.78
N LEU A 34 4.27 -5.83 -0.07
CA LEU A 34 4.08 -6.27 -1.45
C LEU A 34 4.65 -5.23 -2.40
N GLY A 35 5.91 -5.40 -2.80
CA GLY A 35 6.55 -4.49 -3.75
C GLY A 35 6.30 -4.91 -5.20
N THR A 36 6.04 -3.95 -6.08
CA THR A 36 6.11 -4.19 -7.54
C THR A 36 7.56 -4.48 -7.98
N ASN A 37 8.54 -4.01 -7.21
CA ASN A 37 9.97 -4.24 -7.42
C ASN A 37 10.70 -4.51 -6.08
N VAL A 38 11.92 -5.03 -6.16
CA VAL A 38 12.70 -5.47 -4.98
C VAL A 38 13.10 -4.32 -4.06
N LEU A 39 13.34 -3.11 -4.60
CA LEU A 39 13.71 -1.95 -3.80
C LEU A 39 12.54 -1.53 -2.89
N ALA A 40 11.33 -1.52 -3.43
CA ALA A 40 10.11 -1.21 -2.68
C ALA A 40 9.89 -2.20 -1.53
N THR A 41 9.94 -3.51 -1.83
CA THR A 41 9.81 -4.57 -0.82
C THR A 41 10.88 -4.42 0.27
N SER A 42 12.14 -4.19 -0.13
CA SER A 42 13.26 -4.04 0.80
C SER A 42 13.11 -2.83 1.71
N ALA A 43 12.60 -1.70 1.18
CA ALA A 43 12.37 -0.50 1.96
C ALA A 43 11.31 -0.74 3.04
N MET A 44 10.21 -1.40 2.69
CA MET A 44 9.13 -1.74 3.63
C MET A 44 9.57 -2.77 4.68
N LEU A 45 10.35 -3.78 4.31
CA LEU A 45 10.92 -4.74 5.28
C LEU A 45 11.84 -4.05 6.29
N LYS A 46 12.72 -3.15 5.83
CA LYS A 46 13.58 -2.35 6.72
C LYS A 46 12.80 -1.42 7.64
N ALA A 47 11.62 -0.99 7.24
CA ALA A 47 10.69 -0.22 8.07
C ALA A 47 9.95 -1.06 9.12
N GLY A 48 10.03 -2.39 9.05
CA GLY A 48 9.46 -3.30 10.05
C GLY A 48 8.23 -4.10 9.60
N ALA A 49 8.00 -4.27 8.29
CA ALA A 49 7.05 -5.27 7.81
C ALA A 49 7.50 -6.69 8.25
N ASP A 50 6.53 -7.58 8.53
CA ASP A 50 6.83 -8.94 9.02
C ASP A 50 7.28 -9.87 7.89
N GLU A 51 6.59 -9.77 6.75
CA GLU A 51 6.86 -10.56 5.55
C GLU A 51 7.00 -9.64 4.33
N GLY A 52 7.68 -10.12 3.29
CA GLY A 52 7.85 -9.37 2.05
C GLY A 52 7.85 -10.27 0.83
N ALA A 53 7.11 -9.87 -0.20
CA ALA A 53 7.05 -10.56 -1.47
C ALA A 53 7.07 -9.54 -2.62
N THR A 54 7.65 -9.92 -3.76
CA THR A 54 7.90 -9.00 -4.87
C THR A 54 7.34 -9.52 -6.19
N GLY A 55 6.78 -8.62 -7.00
CA GLY A 55 6.40 -8.87 -8.38
C GLY A 55 4.92 -9.24 -8.56
N GLU A 56 4.53 -9.47 -9.82
CA GLU A 56 3.12 -9.62 -10.23
C GLU A 56 2.41 -10.73 -9.46
N ASN A 57 2.97 -11.93 -9.50
CA ASN A 57 2.33 -13.07 -8.86
C ASN A 57 2.27 -12.91 -7.32
N ALA A 58 3.25 -12.25 -6.70
CA ALA A 58 3.21 -11.99 -5.27
C ALA A 58 2.02 -11.11 -4.88
N ILE A 59 1.79 -10.03 -5.63
CA ILE A 59 0.66 -9.12 -5.41
C ILE A 59 -0.66 -9.83 -5.71
N VAL A 60 -0.76 -10.49 -6.87
CA VAL A 60 -1.98 -11.21 -7.28
C VAL A 60 -2.35 -12.28 -6.25
N PHE A 61 -1.38 -13.09 -5.83
CA PHE A 61 -1.62 -14.17 -4.88
C PHE A 61 -1.97 -13.67 -3.48
N ASN A 62 -1.43 -12.55 -3.00
CA ASN A 62 -1.67 -12.11 -1.62
C ASN A 62 -2.85 -11.15 -1.47
N SER A 63 -3.34 -10.55 -2.57
CA SER A 63 -4.41 -9.54 -2.53
C SER A 63 -5.69 -10.07 -1.86
N ASP A 64 -6.02 -11.35 -2.00
CA ASP A 64 -7.21 -11.97 -1.41
C ASP A 64 -6.98 -12.58 -0.01
N LYS A 65 -5.76 -12.52 0.52
CA LYS A 65 -5.36 -13.14 1.81
C LYS A 65 -5.20 -12.13 2.95
N VAL A 66 -5.57 -10.89 2.70
CA VAL A 66 -5.43 -9.77 3.64
C VAL A 66 -6.79 -9.11 3.86
N GLN A 67 -6.94 -8.44 5.01
CA GLN A 67 -8.17 -7.69 5.31
C GLN A 67 -8.09 -6.24 4.83
N ILE A 68 -6.89 -5.69 4.73
CA ILE A 68 -6.62 -4.32 4.28
C ILE A 68 -5.50 -4.34 3.25
N ILE A 69 -5.67 -3.56 2.19
CA ILE A 69 -4.60 -3.17 1.27
C ILE A 69 -4.42 -1.66 1.36
N ILE A 70 -3.21 -1.20 1.65
CA ILE A 70 -2.88 0.22 1.80
C ILE A 70 -1.69 0.60 0.90
N GLY A 71 -1.75 1.79 0.30
CA GLY A 71 -0.70 2.32 -0.58
C GLY A 71 -1.16 3.56 -1.34
N ALA A 72 -0.31 4.11 -2.20
CA ALA A 72 -0.71 5.24 -3.05
C ALA A 72 -1.84 4.83 -4.01
N ILE A 73 -2.73 5.76 -4.39
CA ILE A 73 -3.83 5.51 -5.34
C ILE A 73 -3.38 4.82 -6.63
N GLY A 74 -2.12 4.99 -7.03
CA GLY A 74 -1.52 4.32 -8.18
C GLY A 74 -1.59 2.79 -8.13
N ILE A 75 -1.70 2.15 -6.95
CA ILE A 75 -1.70 0.68 -6.84
C ILE A 75 -2.94 0.00 -7.43
N VAL A 76 -4.00 0.76 -7.74
CA VAL A 76 -5.19 0.26 -8.45
C VAL A 76 -5.27 0.71 -9.90
N ALA A 77 -4.25 1.44 -10.39
CA ALA A 77 -4.22 1.99 -11.73
C ALA A 77 -3.27 1.19 -12.62
N ALA A 78 -3.84 0.39 -13.54
CA ALA A 78 -3.06 -0.43 -14.46
C ALA A 78 -2.01 0.40 -15.22
N ASN A 79 -0.79 -0.14 -15.36
CA ASN A 79 0.38 0.49 -15.97
C ASN A 79 0.88 1.74 -15.24
N SER A 80 0.46 1.99 -14.00
CA SER A 80 1.06 3.03 -13.17
C SER A 80 2.53 2.73 -12.89
N MET A 81 3.23 3.71 -12.30
CA MET A 81 4.63 3.54 -11.90
C MET A 81 5.54 3.13 -13.08
N MET A 82 5.32 3.72 -14.26
CA MET A 82 6.06 3.39 -15.50
C MET A 82 5.94 1.93 -15.93
N GLY A 83 4.80 1.28 -15.62
CA GLY A 83 4.54 -0.12 -15.98
C GLY A 83 4.96 -1.13 -14.93
N GLU A 84 5.48 -0.70 -13.78
CA GLU A 84 5.74 -1.62 -12.66
C GLU A 84 4.46 -2.27 -12.14
N LEU A 85 3.36 -1.51 -12.08
CA LEU A 85 2.06 -2.06 -11.73
C LEU A 85 1.34 -2.58 -12.97
N THR A 86 1.24 -3.89 -13.08
CA THR A 86 0.61 -4.53 -14.23
C THR A 86 -0.92 -4.47 -14.12
N PRO A 87 -1.65 -4.67 -15.24
CA PRO A 87 -3.10 -4.81 -15.22
C PRO A 87 -3.58 -5.95 -14.31
N ALA A 88 -2.84 -7.06 -14.22
CA ALA A 88 -3.21 -8.19 -13.35
C ALA A 88 -3.09 -7.83 -11.87
N MET A 89 -2.02 -7.12 -11.48
CA MET A 89 -1.88 -6.59 -10.11
C MET A 89 -3.02 -5.64 -9.77
N ALA A 90 -3.29 -4.64 -10.63
CA ALA A 90 -4.33 -3.64 -10.42
C ALA A 90 -5.71 -4.30 -10.22
N ARG A 91 -6.03 -5.28 -11.08
CA ARG A 91 -7.26 -6.07 -10.98
C ARG A 91 -7.33 -6.83 -9.66
N ALA A 92 -6.28 -7.58 -9.31
CA ALA A 92 -6.28 -8.37 -8.08
C ALA A 92 -6.47 -7.51 -6.82
N ILE A 93 -5.84 -6.33 -6.77
CA ILE A 93 -6.00 -5.37 -5.67
C ILE A 93 -7.42 -4.81 -5.66
N ALA A 94 -7.95 -4.39 -6.81
CA ALA A 94 -9.27 -3.76 -6.90
C ALA A 94 -10.42 -4.74 -6.58
N GLU A 95 -10.35 -5.96 -7.13
CA GLU A 95 -11.35 -7.03 -6.95
C GLU A 95 -11.26 -7.70 -5.58
N SER A 96 -10.16 -7.55 -4.85
CA SER A 96 -10.01 -8.12 -3.51
C SER A 96 -11.13 -7.65 -2.56
N PRO A 97 -11.67 -8.56 -1.71
CA PRO A 97 -12.63 -8.19 -0.67
C PRO A 97 -12.01 -7.33 0.45
N ALA A 98 -10.68 -7.19 0.48
CA ALA A 98 -9.99 -6.32 1.43
C ALA A 98 -10.50 -4.87 1.34
N LYS A 99 -10.46 -4.14 2.45
CA LYS A 99 -10.65 -2.68 2.42
C LYS A 99 -9.41 -2.02 1.79
N LYS A 100 -9.62 -1.10 0.86
CA LYS A 100 -8.53 -0.36 0.20
C LYS A 100 -8.37 1.01 0.88
N MET A 101 -7.24 1.23 1.55
CA MET A 101 -6.89 2.52 2.14
C MET A 101 -5.90 3.21 1.19
N LEU A 102 -6.36 4.16 0.39
CA LEU A 102 -5.59 4.69 -0.72
C LEU A 102 -5.10 6.11 -0.43
N ILE A 103 -3.78 6.31 -0.47
CA ILE A 103 -3.17 7.62 -0.27
C ILE A 103 -3.35 8.45 -1.55
N PRO A 104 -4.04 9.60 -1.46
CA PRO A 104 -4.25 10.45 -2.62
C PRO A 104 -2.92 11.04 -3.10
N THR A 105 -2.52 10.71 -4.33
CA THR A 105 -1.35 11.32 -4.97
C THR A 105 -1.74 11.81 -6.35
N ASN A 106 -1.35 13.03 -6.71
CA ASN A 106 -1.61 13.61 -8.04
C ASN A 106 -0.59 13.09 -9.05
N ARG A 107 -0.59 11.78 -9.27
CA ARG A 107 0.29 11.06 -10.20
C ARG A 107 -0.55 10.12 -11.07
N CYS A 108 0.07 9.52 -12.09
CA CYS A 108 -0.56 8.51 -12.95
C CYS A 108 -1.81 9.02 -13.71
N ASN A 109 -1.89 10.32 -14.01
CA ASN A 109 -3.04 11.00 -14.62
C ASN A 109 -4.35 10.85 -13.82
N ILE A 110 -4.24 10.69 -12.49
CA ILE A 110 -5.38 10.62 -11.59
C ILE A 110 -5.47 11.92 -10.80
N GLN A 111 -6.64 12.55 -10.84
CA GLN A 111 -6.98 13.69 -10.00
C GLN A 111 -8.19 13.33 -9.14
N ILE A 112 -8.05 13.52 -7.82
CA ILE A 112 -9.08 13.16 -6.85
C ILE A 112 -9.73 14.45 -6.34
N THR A 113 -11.03 14.61 -6.59
CA THR A 113 -11.82 15.75 -6.11
C THR A 113 -12.26 15.55 -4.67
N GLY A 114 -12.45 16.65 -3.91
CA GLY A 114 -12.98 16.59 -2.54
C GLY A 114 -11.98 16.17 -1.47
N VAL A 115 -10.70 16.01 -1.82
CA VAL A 115 -9.62 15.72 -0.88
C VAL A 115 -9.10 17.02 -0.26
N LYS A 116 -8.79 16.99 1.05
CA LYS A 116 -8.15 18.12 1.73
C LYS A 116 -6.77 18.40 1.11
N ASN A 117 -6.41 19.67 0.96
CA ASN A 117 -5.09 20.05 0.47
C ASN A 117 -4.06 19.98 1.61
N THR A 118 -3.65 18.76 1.95
CA THR A 118 -2.71 18.46 3.04
C THR A 118 -1.45 17.80 2.53
N THR A 119 -0.46 17.68 3.41
CA THR A 119 0.83 17.05 3.06
C THR A 119 0.71 15.52 2.97
N LEU A 120 1.62 14.88 2.24
CA LEU A 120 1.68 13.43 2.13
C LEU A 120 1.75 12.71 3.50
N PRO A 121 2.59 13.14 4.47
CA PRO A 121 2.58 12.55 5.81
C PRO A 121 1.20 12.63 6.48
N GLN A 122 0.52 13.76 6.40
CA GLN A 122 -0.82 13.91 7.00
C GLN A 122 -1.86 12.96 6.37
N HIS A 123 -1.76 12.69 5.06
CA HIS A 123 -2.61 11.67 4.43
C HIS A 123 -2.27 10.25 4.87
N ILE A 124 -0.99 9.95 5.14
CA ILE A 124 -0.57 8.66 5.68
C ILE A 124 -1.11 8.51 7.10
N ASP A 125 -1.02 9.55 7.94
CA ASP A 125 -1.54 9.56 9.30
C ASP A 125 -3.06 9.29 9.30
N GLU A 126 -3.80 9.98 8.42
CA GLU A 126 -5.26 9.77 8.26
C GLU A 126 -5.58 8.34 7.83
N ALA A 127 -4.83 7.77 6.87
CA ALA A 127 -5.03 6.39 6.44
C ALA A 127 -4.72 5.37 7.53
N VAL A 128 -3.67 5.58 8.34
CA VAL A 128 -3.33 4.72 9.48
C VAL A 128 -4.38 4.84 10.59
N SER A 129 -4.94 6.03 10.82
CA SER A 129 -6.08 6.18 11.74
C SER A 129 -7.29 5.38 11.27
N LEU A 130 -7.63 5.40 9.98
CA LEU A 130 -8.73 4.60 9.42
C LEU A 130 -8.49 3.09 9.54
N VAL A 131 -7.23 2.65 9.43
CA VAL A 131 -6.85 1.25 9.71
C VAL A 131 -7.13 0.89 11.16
N LYS A 132 -6.76 1.77 12.10
CA LYS A 132 -6.98 1.58 13.54
C LYS A 132 -8.46 1.44 13.88
N ASP A 133 -9.32 2.23 13.24
CA ASP A 133 -10.78 2.16 13.42
C ASP A 133 -11.41 0.86 12.88
N CYS A 134 -10.66 0.07 12.10
CA CYS A 134 -11.10 -1.22 11.57
C CYS A 134 -10.67 -2.42 12.43
N LEU A 135 -9.83 -2.22 13.45
CA LEU A 135 -9.39 -3.26 14.39
C LEU A 135 -10.53 -3.70 15.30
#